data_AF-A0A1G4Q887-F1
#
_entry.id   AF-A0A1G4Q887-F1
#
_cell.length_a   1.000
_cell.length_b   1.000
_cell.length_c   1.000
_cell.angle_alpha   90.00
_cell.angle_beta   90.00
_cell.angle_gamma   90.00
#
_symmetry.space_group_name_H-M   'P 1'
#
loop_
_entity.id
_entity.type
_entity.pdbx_description
1 polymer ?
#
loop_
_entity_poly.entity_id
_entity_poly.type
_entity_poly.pdbx_seq_one_letter_code
_entity_poly.pdbx_strand_id
1 'polypeptide(L)'
;MCYNLTHIINNKITELKLNVHRYIFNSRDVAAYIKYFSVPQYLEVSYMQYIFNLGPTVLAVPLTRDFEAFKKDVYRELYFLWANGFEDEKSDIACMIERGQLTLICDQDCINLESYMKLITLHLIFTRSLPYANLNFYGLPLQLGIRCDFADYERNVVMICEALQLTVKDRFGMIFDLNKGVPDELLRLSLNDDVKKMLNESADFKQALREAEKQHMAELRENSRKVFGSDDVKKRGRGQRANRSQPGSARAAKEKKVGRNLYDGTSDSKSNKQPKGAPKIAPKTNTSNGKKGDSK
;
A
#
# COMPACT_ATOMS: atom_id res chain seq x y z
N MET A 1 24.49 47.79 25.79
CA MET A 1 24.33 47.16 24.45
C MET A 1 24.12 45.65 24.55
N CYS A 2 23.23 45.15 25.43
CA CYS A 2 23.07 43.70 25.67
C CYS A 2 21.74 43.11 25.15
N TYR A 3 20.80 43.94 24.71
CA TYR A 3 19.48 43.47 24.24
C TYR A 3 19.52 42.77 22.87
N ASN A 4 20.46 43.14 22.00
CA ASN A 4 20.55 42.55 20.66
C ASN A 4 21.11 41.11 20.68
N LEU A 5 22.03 40.79 21.60
CA LEU A 5 22.61 39.45 21.64
C LEU A 5 21.60 38.42 22.13
N THR A 6 20.80 38.74 23.16
CA THR A 6 19.77 37.84 23.69
C THR A 6 18.65 37.61 22.69
N HIS A 7 18.27 38.63 21.91
CA HIS A 7 17.24 38.49 20.88
C HIS A 7 17.73 37.69 19.67
N ILE A 8 19.00 37.85 19.28
CA ILE A 8 19.64 37.06 18.21
C ILE A 8 19.83 35.61 18.65
N ILE A 9 20.23 35.37 19.91
CA ILE A 9 20.37 34.02 20.47
C ILE A 9 19.01 33.36 20.59
N ASN A 10 17.98 34.07 21.07
CA ASN A 10 16.63 33.52 21.14
C ASN A 10 16.04 33.27 19.75
N ASN A 11 16.29 34.13 18.76
CA ASN A 11 15.87 33.88 17.37
C ASN A 11 16.66 32.73 16.74
N LYS A 12 17.96 32.58 17.00
CA LYS A 12 18.75 31.42 16.56
C LYS A 12 18.35 30.13 17.25
N ILE A 13 17.99 30.17 18.54
CA ILE A 13 17.47 29.01 19.27
C ILE A 13 16.07 28.67 18.78
N THR A 14 15.26 29.66 18.41
CA THR A 14 13.93 29.44 17.83
C THR A 14 14.03 28.93 16.40
N GLU A 15 14.97 29.43 15.59
CA GLU A 15 15.34 28.88 14.28
C GLU A 15 15.98 27.50 14.39
N LEU A 16 16.78 27.21 15.41
CA LEU A 16 17.31 25.87 15.68
C LEU A 16 16.24 24.92 16.18
N LYS A 17 15.24 25.41 16.93
CA LYS A 17 14.04 24.65 17.33
C LYS A 17 13.07 24.45 16.16
N LEU A 18 12.99 25.40 15.22
CA LEU A 18 12.22 25.32 13.98
C LEU A 18 12.93 24.52 12.88
N ASN A 19 14.27 24.42 12.91
CA ASN A 19 15.10 23.65 11.98
C ASN A 19 15.44 22.24 12.48
N VAL A 20 14.85 21.76 13.57
CA VAL A 20 14.83 20.32 13.81
C VAL A 20 13.70 19.71 12.98
N HIS A 21 13.83 19.76 11.65
CA HIS A 21 13.25 18.69 10.84
C HIS A 21 13.94 17.40 11.32
N ARG A 22 13.36 16.79 12.36
CA ARG A 22 13.85 15.53 12.89
C ARG A 22 13.76 14.55 11.76
N TYR A 23 14.88 13.99 11.41
CA TYR A 23 15.04 12.85 10.54
C TYR A 23 14.18 11.69 11.03
N ILE A 24 13.02 11.49 10.39
CA ILE A 24 11.99 10.59 10.93
C ILE A 24 12.16 9.17 10.40
N PHE A 25 12.35 9.05 9.08
CA PHE A 25 12.30 7.76 8.38
C PHE A 25 13.66 7.37 7.82
N ASN A 26 14.04 6.12 8.05
CA ASN A 26 15.21 5.48 7.46
C ASN A 26 14.80 4.52 6.32
N SER A 27 15.79 3.91 5.65
CA SER A 27 15.55 2.96 4.55
C SER A 27 14.73 1.74 4.98
N ARG A 28 14.89 1.25 6.22
CA ARG A 28 14.12 0.13 6.75
C ARG A 28 12.66 0.48 6.98
N ASP A 29 12.36 1.69 7.46
CA ASP A 29 10.98 2.17 7.61
C ASP A 29 10.26 2.18 6.25
N VAL A 30 10.94 2.64 5.20
CA VAL A 30 10.40 2.65 3.83
C VAL A 30 10.26 1.23 3.27
N ALA A 31 11.25 0.36 3.49
CA ALA A 31 11.17 -1.04 3.09
C ALA A 31 10.01 -1.77 3.79
N ALA A 32 9.83 -1.52 5.09
CA ALA A 32 8.74 -2.07 5.87
C ALA A 32 7.39 -1.56 5.38
N TYR A 33 7.27 -0.29 5.01
CA TYR A 33 6.06 0.25 4.39
C TYR A 33 5.72 -0.46 3.07
N ILE A 34 6.70 -0.57 2.16
CA ILE A 34 6.54 -1.26 0.87
C ILE A 34 6.03 -2.68 1.09
N LYS A 35 6.60 -3.37 2.07
CA LYS A 35 6.23 -4.74 2.39
C LYS A 35 4.85 -4.84 3.05
N TYR A 36 4.61 -4.06 4.11
CA TYR A 36 3.39 -4.13 4.94
C TYR A 36 2.13 -3.81 4.14
N PHE A 37 2.20 -2.77 3.31
CA PHE A 37 1.07 -2.36 2.47
C PHE A 37 1.06 -3.05 1.11
N SER A 38 1.91 -4.07 0.90
CA SER A 38 2.01 -4.83 -0.35
C SER A 38 2.11 -3.93 -1.57
N VAL A 39 2.97 -2.92 -1.52
CA VAL A 39 3.19 -2.00 -2.64
C VAL A 39 3.65 -2.82 -3.84
N PRO A 40 2.95 -2.74 -5.00
CA PRO A 40 3.34 -3.50 -6.16
C PRO A 40 4.75 -3.16 -6.63
N GLN A 41 5.51 -4.16 -7.08
CA GLN A 41 6.91 -4.01 -7.52
C GLN A 41 7.12 -2.88 -8.53
N TYR A 42 6.16 -2.68 -9.45
CA TYR A 42 6.24 -1.64 -10.47
C TYR A 42 6.08 -0.20 -9.90
N LEU A 43 5.59 -0.05 -8.67
CA LEU A 43 5.41 1.23 -7.97
C LEU A 43 6.51 1.52 -6.94
N GLU A 44 7.25 0.51 -6.49
CA GLU A 44 8.25 0.63 -5.42
C GLU A 44 9.24 1.78 -5.68
N VAL A 45 9.85 1.81 -6.87
CA VAL A 45 10.82 2.84 -7.25
C VAL A 45 10.19 4.23 -7.27
N SER A 46 8.94 4.35 -7.73
CA SER A 46 8.21 5.61 -7.72
C SER A 46 7.96 6.11 -6.29
N TYR A 47 7.58 5.22 -5.38
CA TYR A 47 7.39 5.56 -3.95
C TYR A 47 8.72 5.97 -3.30
N MET A 48 9.80 5.25 -3.58
CA MET A 48 11.14 5.61 -3.12
C MET A 48 11.56 7.00 -3.65
N GLN A 49 11.33 7.27 -4.94
CA GLN A 49 11.65 8.57 -5.54
C GLN A 49 10.83 9.68 -4.89
N TYR A 50 9.55 9.44 -4.59
CA TYR A 50 8.71 10.42 -3.92
C TYR A 50 9.25 10.81 -2.56
N ILE A 51 9.47 9.82 -1.69
CA ILE A 51 9.94 10.10 -0.34
C ILE A 51 11.36 10.70 -0.35
N PHE A 52 12.20 10.28 -1.31
CA PHE A 52 13.51 10.88 -1.53
C PHE A 52 13.43 12.35 -1.94
N ASN A 53 12.48 12.72 -2.80
CA ASN A 53 12.27 14.11 -3.21
C ASN A 53 11.74 15.00 -2.08
N LEU A 54 11.00 14.44 -1.13
CA LEU A 54 10.65 15.13 0.13
C LEU A 54 11.90 15.36 1.00
N GLY A 55 12.89 14.46 0.89
CA GLY A 55 14.26 14.70 1.31
C GLY A 55 14.40 15.09 2.79
N PRO A 56 15.02 16.24 3.12
CA PRO A 56 15.33 16.64 4.50
C PRO A 56 14.13 16.79 5.42
N THR A 57 12.94 16.93 4.83
CA THR A 57 11.69 17.13 5.54
C THR A 57 11.15 15.85 6.18
N VAL A 58 11.50 14.70 5.63
CA VAL A 58 10.88 13.40 5.98
C VAL A 58 11.96 12.35 6.24
N LEU A 59 12.97 12.25 5.38
CA LEU A 59 14.03 11.25 5.49
C LEU A 59 15.15 11.68 6.42
N ALA A 60 15.81 10.69 7.01
CA ALA A 60 17.01 10.91 7.80
C ALA A 60 18.24 11.30 6.96
N VAL A 61 18.71 12.54 7.10
CA VAL A 61 19.80 13.14 6.28
C VAL A 61 21.16 12.44 6.29
N PRO A 62 21.62 11.71 7.34
CA PRO A 62 22.92 11.04 7.19
C PRO A 62 22.90 9.91 6.14
N LEU A 63 21.73 9.48 5.64
CA LEU A 63 21.62 8.30 4.78
C LEU A 63 21.59 8.58 3.27
N THR A 64 21.36 9.82 2.80
CA THR A 64 20.93 9.98 1.40
C THR A 64 21.33 11.30 0.74
N ARG A 65 22.51 11.33 0.12
CA ARG A 65 22.85 12.34 -0.91
C ARG A 65 22.53 11.88 -2.33
N ASP A 66 22.42 10.56 -2.53
CA ASP A 66 22.24 9.91 -3.82
C ASP A 66 21.03 8.96 -3.75
N PHE A 67 20.16 9.06 -4.75
CA PHE A 67 18.97 8.23 -4.88
C PHE A 67 19.32 6.76 -5.13
N GLU A 68 20.39 6.49 -5.90
CA GLU A 68 20.78 5.11 -6.19
C GLU A 68 21.28 4.36 -4.95
N ALA A 69 22.01 5.06 -4.07
CA ALA A 69 22.39 4.53 -2.76
C ALA A 69 21.17 4.27 -1.88
N PHE A 70 20.25 5.24 -1.78
CA PHE A 70 18.99 5.08 -1.04
C PHE A 70 18.19 3.86 -1.50
N LYS A 71 17.98 3.74 -2.81
CA LYS A 71 17.25 2.63 -3.43
C LYS A 71 17.90 1.28 -3.11
N LYS A 72 19.22 1.18 -3.18
CA LYS A 72 19.97 -0.03 -2.81
C LYS A 72 19.78 -0.39 -1.34
N ASP A 73 19.84 0.61 -0.45
CA ASP A 73 19.62 0.40 0.98
C ASP A 73 18.19 -0.09 1.25
N VAL A 74 17.17 0.56 0.68
CA VAL A 74 15.77 0.13 0.82
C VAL A 74 15.58 -1.30 0.33
N TYR A 75 16.15 -1.67 -0.83
CA TYR A 75 16.06 -3.06 -1.32
C TYR A 75 16.78 -4.06 -0.41
N ARG A 76 17.97 -3.73 0.10
CA ARG A 76 18.66 -4.59 1.07
C ARG A 76 17.79 -4.84 2.29
N GLU A 77 17.18 -3.80 2.84
CA GLU A 77 16.28 -3.92 3.98
C GLU A 77 15.01 -4.71 3.63
N LEU A 78 14.47 -4.52 2.42
CA LEU A 78 13.31 -5.28 1.95
C LEU A 78 13.63 -6.78 1.89
N TYR A 79 14.78 -7.17 1.34
CA TYR A 79 15.24 -8.56 1.33
C TYR A 79 15.41 -9.12 2.74
N PHE A 80 15.99 -8.34 3.66
CA PHE A 80 16.10 -8.72 5.07
C PHE A 80 14.72 -9.00 5.68
N LEU A 81 13.75 -8.12 5.46
CA LEU A 81 12.39 -8.29 5.98
C LEU A 81 11.69 -9.51 5.35
N TRP A 82 11.88 -9.80 4.07
CA TRP A 82 11.42 -11.05 3.41
C TRP A 82 12.04 -12.30 4.01
N ALA A 83 13.34 -12.29 4.32
CA ALA A 83 14.02 -13.44 4.90
C ALA A 83 13.60 -13.74 6.36
N ASN A 84 13.24 -12.73 7.14
CA ASN A 84 12.98 -12.87 8.58
C ASN A 84 11.50 -13.09 8.96
N GLY A 85 10.61 -13.42 8.02
CA GLY A 85 9.28 -13.94 8.36
C GLY A 85 8.19 -12.89 8.59
N PHE A 86 8.13 -11.87 7.75
CA PHE A 86 6.99 -10.93 7.71
C PHE A 86 6.06 -11.37 6.56
N GLU A 87 5.12 -12.27 6.86
CA GLU A 87 4.39 -13.06 5.85
C GLU A 87 3.11 -12.36 5.30
N ASP A 88 2.41 -11.52 6.07
CA ASP A 88 1.12 -10.92 5.65
C ASP A 88 0.76 -9.56 6.31
N GLU A 89 -0.44 -9.01 5.98
CA GLU A 89 -0.99 -7.72 6.47
C GLU A 89 -1.17 -7.64 8.01
N LYS A 90 -0.98 -8.75 8.73
CA LYS A 90 -1.03 -8.86 10.21
C LYS A 90 0.33 -9.19 10.83
N SER A 91 1.38 -9.07 10.03
CA SER A 91 2.76 -9.34 10.42
C SER A 91 3.20 -8.58 11.68
N ASP A 92 4.04 -9.26 12.46
CA ASP A 92 4.53 -8.77 13.74
C ASP A 92 5.42 -7.53 13.53
N ILE A 93 4.95 -6.37 14.03
CA ILE A 93 5.69 -5.11 14.04
C ILE A 93 7.06 -5.28 14.71
N ALA A 94 7.19 -6.22 15.66
CA ALA A 94 8.47 -6.54 16.28
C ALA A 94 9.52 -7.02 15.27
N CYS A 95 9.12 -7.66 14.16
CA CYS A 95 10.03 -8.12 13.11
C CYS A 95 10.60 -6.98 12.25
N MET A 96 10.05 -5.76 12.33
CA MET A 96 10.64 -4.58 11.70
C MET A 96 11.92 -4.11 12.38
N ILE A 97 12.13 -4.54 13.63
CA ILE A 97 13.19 -4.04 14.49
C ILE A 97 14.35 -5.03 14.44
N GLU A 98 15.50 -4.55 14.00
CA GLU A 98 16.72 -5.35 14.04
C GLU A 98 17.21 -5.51 15.48
N ARG A 99 17.87 -6.63 15.75
CA ARG A 99 18.46 -6.87 17.07
C ARG A 99 19.45 -5.76 17.42
N GLY A 100 19.20 -5.07 18.53
CA GLY A 100 20.03 -3.96 18.98
C GLY A 100 19.69 -2.61 18.33
N GLN A 101 18.64 -2.54 17.52
CA GLN A 101 18.14 -1.27 17.01
C GLN A 101 17.65 -0.39 18.18
N LEU A 102 18.11 0.86 18.16
CA LEU A 102 17.72 1.87 19.13
C LEU A 102 16.49 2.63 18.62
N THR A 103 15.63 3.03 19.55
CA THR A 103 14.55 3.97 19.26
C THR A 103 15.11 5.34 18.86
N LEU A 104 14.42 6.03 17.96
CA LEU A 104 14.76 7.41 17.57
C LEU A 104 13.90 8.44 18.31
N ILE A 105 12.70 8.04 18.74
CA ILE A 105 11.69 8.93 19.29
C ILE A 105 11.19 8.42 20.63
N CYS A 106 10.74 7.16 20.69
CA CYS A 106 10.18 6.58 21.91
C CYS A 106 11.27 6.11 22.88
N ASP A 107 10.89 5.82 24.12
CA ASP A 107 11.67 4.99 25.04
C ASP A 107 11.82 3.57 24.46
N GLN A 108 12.93 2.89 24.78
CA GLN A 108 13.28 1.60 24.16
C GLN A 108 12.20 0.52 24.33
N ASP A 109 11.50 0.51 25.46
CA ASP A 109 10.41 -0.45 25.74
C ASP A 109 9.16 -0.20 24.88
N CYS A 110 9.08 0.96 24.22
CA CYS A 110 8.03 1.37 23.29
C CYS A 110 8.48 1.34 21.82
N ILE A 111 9.55 0.62 21.48
CA ILE A 111 10.09 0.58 20.10
C ILE A 111 9.05 0.11 19.07
N ASN A 112 8.19 -0.85 19.43
CA ASN A 112 7.12 -1.32 18.55
C ASN A 112 6.08 -0.22 18.28
N LEU A 113 5.82 0.67 19.24
CA LEU A 113 4.96 1.85 19.02
C LEU A 113 5.59 2.76 17.98
N GLU A 114 6.89 3.04 18.07
CA GLU A 114 7.60 3.87 17.11
C GLU A 114 7.49 3.28 15.69
N SER A 115 7.79 1.99 15.52
CA SER A 115 7.71 1.29 14.23
C SER A 115 6.30 1.35 13.65
N TYR A 116 5.27 1.07 14.46
CA TYR A 116 3.89 1.09 14.03
C TYR A 116 3.42 2.49 13.62
N MET A 117 3.72 3.49 14.43
CA MET A 117 3.31 4.88 14.16
C MET A 117 4.04 5.45 12.94
N LYS A 118 5.29 5.04 12.69
CA LYS A 118 6.00 5.37 11.46
C LYS A 118 5.34 4.76 10.22
N LEU A 119 4.90 3.50 10.27
CA LEU A 119 4.16 2.89 9.16
C LEU A 119 2.86 3.63 8.86
N ILE A 120 2.07 3.96 9.87
CA ILE A 120 0.82 4.72 9.69
C ILE A 120 1.13 6.09 9.08
N THR A 121 2.18 6.76 9.55
CA THR A 121 2.55 8.10 9.06
C THR A 121 2.98 8.04 7.59
N LEU A 122 3.81 7.06 7.22
CA LEU A 122 4.15 6.82 5.81
C LEU A 122 2.89 6.56 4.98
N HIS A 123 1.96 5.76 5.50
CA HIS A 123 0.69 5.51 4.81
C HIS A 123 -0.12 6.78 4.55
N LEU A 124 -0.21 7.68 5.54
CA LEU A 124 -0.87 8.98 5.39
C LEU A 124 -0.13 9.90 4.41
N ILE A 125 1.21 9.82 4.33
CA ILE A 125 2.01 10.59 3.36
C ILE A 125 1.77 10.10 1.93
N PHE A 126 1.81 8.78 1.72
CA PHE A 126 1.66 8.17 0.39
C PHE A 126 0.20 8.19 -0.10
N THR A 127 -0.78 8.11 0.81
CA THR A 127 -2.19 7.91 0.44
C THR A 127 -3.03 9.18 0.54
N ARG A 128 -3.05 9.96 -0.55
CA ARG A 128 -3.73 11.27 -0.62
C ARG A 128 -5.22 11.26 -0.27
N SER A 129 -5.94 10.17 -0.54
CA SER A 129 -7.40 10.08 -0.31
C SER A 129 -7.78 9.76 1.13
N LEU A 130 -6.81 9.40 1.98
CA LEU A 130 -7.02 9.06 3.37
C LEU A 130 -6.66 10.26 4.25
N PRO A 131 -7.65 11.11 4.62
CA PRO A 131 -7.39 12.28 5.45
C PRO A 131 -6.99 11.92 6.88
N TYR A 132 -7.27 10.70 7.32
CA TYR A 132 -6.99 10.20 8.68
C TYR A 132 -7.00 8.67 8.72
N ALA A 133 -6.40 8.10 9.77
CA ALA A 133 -6.55 6.73 10.21
C ALA A 133 -7.32 6.70 11.55
N ASN A 134 -8.21 5.72 11.75
CA ASN A 134 -8.86 5.52 13.04
C ASN A 134 -8.01 4.57 13.90
N LEU A 135 -7.73 4.95 15.14
CA LEU A 135 -6.85 4.20 16.02
C LEU A 135 -7.42 4.16 17.44
N ASN A 136 -7.41 2.97 18.05
CA ASN A 136 -7.65 2.83 19.49
C ASN A 136 -6.29 2.74 20.18
N PHE A 137 -5.79 3.87 20.69
CA PHE A 137 -4.51 3.92 21.40
C PHE A 137 -4.52 3.06 22.67
N TYR A 138 -5.64 2.97 23.39
CA TYR A 138 -5.74 2.16 24.61
C TYR A 138 -5.47 0.67 24.35
N GLY A 139 -5.90 0.16 23.19
CA GLY A 139 -5.72 -1.25 22.80
C GLY A 139 -4.36 -1.59 22.17
N LEU A 140 -3.58 -0.58 21.74
CA LEU A 140 -2.31 -0.80 21.05
C LEU A 140 -1.24 -1.51 21.87
N PRO A 141 -1.07 -1.27 23.18
CA PRO A 141 -0.03 -1.96 23.95
C PRO A 141 -0.12 -3.49 23.83
N LEU A 142 -1.34 -4.02 23.90
CA LEU A 142 -1.59 -5.45 23.76
C LEU A 142 -1.31 -5.95 22.33
N GLN A 143 -1.75 -5.20 21.31
CA GLN A 143 -1.57 -5.58 19.91
C GLN A 143 -0.10 -5.55 19.47
N LEU A 144 0.68 -4.62 20.02
CA LEU A 144 2.08 -4.41 19.69
C LEU A 144 3.03 -5.12 20.67
N GLY A 145 2.51 -5.83 21.68
CA GLY A 145 3.32 -6.52 22.68
C GLY A 145 4.18 -5.60 23.54
N ILE A 146 3.74 -4.36 23.78
CA ILE A 146 4.43 -3.36 24.61
C ILE A 146 4.28 -3.75 26.08
N ARG A 147 5.39 -3.71 26.82
CA ARG A 147 5.46 -4.19 28.22
C ARG A 147 5.76 -3.11 29.25
N CYS A 148 5.97 -1.87 28.84
CA CYS A 148 6.19 -0.78 29.77
C CYS A 148 4.92 -0.44 30.57
N ASP A 149 5.09 0.33 31.64
CA ASP A 149 3.97 0.85 32.41
C ASP A 149 3.09 1.76 31.54
N PHE A 150 1.78 1.79 31.84
CA PHE A 150 0.82 2.52 31.00
C PHE A 150 1.09 4.03 30.99
N ALA A 151 1.55 4.61 32.11
CA ALA A 151 1.93 6.02 32.17
C ALA A 151 3.12 6.35 31.25
N ASP A 152 4.07 5.42 31.11
CA ASP A 152 5.18 5.57 30.17
C ASP A 152 4.71 5.42 28.73
N TYR A 153 3.77 4.50 28.48
CA TYR A 153 3.13 4.36 27.18
C TYR A 153 2.42 5.65 26.75
N GLU A 154 1.60 6.25 27.62
CA GLU A 154 0.89 7.51 27.31
C GLU A 154 1.85 8.65 26.97
N ARG A 155 2.93 8.79 27.74
CA ARG A 155 4.01 9.76 27.48
C ARG A 155 4.64 9.52 26.11
N ASN A 156 4.91 8.26 25.76
CA ASN A 156 5.47 7.89 24.47
C ASN A 156 4.50 8.13 23.30
N VAL A 157 3.18 7.96 23.51
CA VAL A 157 2.14 8.29 22.53
C VAL A 157 2.13 9.79 22.20
N VAL A 158 2.27 10.65 23.22
CA VAL A 158 2.40 12.10 23.00
C VAL A 158 3.68 12.40 22.22
N MET A 159 4.82 11.88 22.69
CA MET A 159 6.14 12.12 22.07
C MET A 159 6.18 11.70 20.60
N ILE A 160 5.64 10.52 20.27
CA ILE A 160 5.63 10.02 18.89
C ILE A 160 4.68 10.83 18.01
N CYS A 161 3.50 11.22 18.50
CA CYS A 161 2.58 12.06 17.72
C CYS A 161 3.17 13.43 17.41
N GLU A 162 3.83 14.07 18.38
CA GLU A 162 4.49 15.36 18.17
C GLU A 162 5.68 15.25 17.22
N ALA A 163 6.54 14.24 17.42
CA ALA A 163 7.71 14.03 16.58
C ALA A 163 7.34 13.72 15.12
N LEU A 164 6.26 12.96 14.91
CA LEU A 164 5.74 12.61 13.59
C LEU A 164 4.82 13.69 12.99
N GLN A 165 4.67 14.84 13.66
CA GLN A 165 3.83 15.95 13.21
C GLN A 165 2.36 15.52 12.95
N LEU A 166 1.83 14.70 13.85
CA LEU A 166 0.48 14.15 13.79
C LEU A 166 -0.48 14.97 14.67
N THR A 167 -1.71 15.09 14.20
CA THR A 167 -2.83 15.65 14.95
C THR A 167 -3.84 14.55 15.23
N VAL A 168 -4.22 14.45 16.51
CA VAL A 168 -5.26 13.52 16.98
C VAL A 168 -6.56 14.27 17.15
N LYS A 169 -7.64 13.71 16.62
CA LYS A 169 -8.99 14.27 16.69
C LYS A 169 -9.97 13.25 17.24
N ASP A 170 -11.01 13.71 17.90
CA ASP A 170 -12.11 12.87 18.31
C ASP A 170 -13.00 12.47 17.12
N ARG A 171 -14.07 11.71 17.39
CA ARG A 171 -15.06 11.30 16.39
C ARG A 171 -15.81 12.47 15.74
N PHE A 172 -15.88 13.61 16.42
CA PHE A 172 -16.53 14.84 15.96
C PHE A 172 -15.58 15.74 15.16
N GLY A 173 -14.29 15.40 15.10
CA GLY A 173 -13.27 16.17 14.39
C GLY A 173 -12.63 17.29 15.21
N MET A 174 -12.90 17.34 16.51
CA MET A 174 -12.25 18.27 17.44
C MET A 174 -10.87 17.74 17.83
N ILE A 175 -9.89 18.64 18.01
CA ILE A 175 -8.54 18.23 18.43
C ILE A 175 -8.61 17.63 19.84
N PHE A 176 -8.07 16.44 19.98
CA PHE A 176 -7.97 15.74 21.26
C PHE A 176 -6.57 15.95 21.83
N ASP A 177 -6.51 16.34 23.11
CA ASP A 177 -5.26 16.56 23.83
C ASP A 177 -4.83 15.28 24.56
N LEU A 178 -3.84 14.59 23.99
CA LEU A 178 -3.29 13.35 24.54
C LEU A 178 -2.56 13.55 25.89
N ASN A 179 -2.19 14.78 26.26
CA ASN A 179 -1.58 15.05 27.57
C ASN A 179 -2.58 14.84 28.73
N LYS A 180 -3.88 14.77 28.43
CA LYS A 180 -4.93 14.49 29.42
C LYS A 180 -5.17 12.99 29.65
N GLY A 181 -4.39 12.15 28.98
CA GLY A 181 -4.51 10.68 29.02
C GLY A 181 -5.01 10.10 27.71
N VAL A 182 -4.76 8.82 27.52
CA VAL A 182 -5.20 8.04 26.36
C VAL A 182 -6.59 7.45 26.64
N PRO A 183 -7.63 7.86 25.91
CA PRO A 183 -8.98 7.34 26.12
C PRO A 183 -9.15 5.96 25.49
N ASP A 184 -10.02 5.13 26.06
CA ASP A 184 -10.49 3.88 25.45
C ASP A 184 -11.58 4.16 24.41
N GLU A 185 -11.22 4.92 23.37
CA GLU A 185 -12.08 5.19 22.22
C GLU A 185 -11.28 5.30 20.93
N LEU A 186 -11.98 5.22 19.79
CA LEU A 186 -11.35 5.43 18.48
C LEU A 186 -11.09 6.91 18.25
N LEU A 187 -9.81 7.26 18.11
CA LEU A 187 -9.36 8.59 17.73
C LEU A 187 -8.95 8.62 16.26
N ARG A 188 -9.13 9.77 15.63
CA ARG A 188 -8.72 10.05 14.26
C ARG A 188 -7.33 10.65 14.26
N LEU A 189 -6.37 9.89 13.76
CA LEU A 189 -4.99 10.30 13.56
C LEU A 189 -4.81 10.86 12.14
N SER A 190 -4.23 12.04 12.01
CA SER A 190 -3.93 12.63 10.71
C SER A 190 -2.62 13.40 10.73
N LEU A 191 -2.00 13.64 9.57
CA LEU A 191 -0.91 14.61 9.47
C LEU A 191 -1.42 16.00 9.89
N ASN A 192 -0.58 16.80 10.52
CA ASN A 192 -0.93 18.18 10.84
C ASN A 192 -1.11 19.01 9.55
N ASP A 193 -1.72 20.19 9.68
CA ASP A 193 -2.09 21.00 8.51
C ASP A 193 -0.87 21.57 7.78
N ASP A 194 0.25 21.79 8.48
CA ASP A 194 1.47 22.32 7.88
C ASP A 194 2.17 21.29 7.00
N VAL A 195 2.32 20.05 7.49
CA VAL A 195 2.82 18.93 6.68
C VAL A 195 1.88 18.65 5.51
N LYS A 196 0.56 18.71 5.72
CA LYS A 196 -0.42 18.56 4.62
C LYS A 196 -0.26 19.63 3.54
N LYS A 197 -0.08 20.90 3.91
CA LYS A 197 0.13 22.01 2.95
C LYS A 197 1.40 21.78 2.16
N MET A 198 2.50 21.49 2.84
CA MET A 198 3.80 21.20 2.22
C MET A 198 3.74 20.00 1.25
N LEU A 199 3.07 18.90 1.62
CA LEU A 199 2.85 17.75 0.74
C LEU A 199 1.88 18.03 -0.44
N ASN A 200 1.13 19.12 -0.38
CA ASN A 200 0.26 19.58 -1.47
C ASN A 200 0.96 20.60 -2.37
N GLU A 201 1.91 21.36 -1.84
CA GLU A 201 2.77 22.28 -2.58
C GLU A 201 3.89 21.56 -3.34
N SER A 202 4.30 20.36 -2.89
CA SER A 202 5.21 19.50 -3.65
C SER A 202 4.55 19.08 -4.98
N ALA A 203 4.96 19.72 -6.08
CA ALA A 203 4.42 19.50 -7.42
C ALA A 203 4.83 18.14 -8.04
N ASP A 204 3.98 17.66 -8.95
CA ASP A 204 4.13 16.59 -9.96
C ASP A 204 4.38 15.13 -9.60
N PHE A 205 4.72 14.71 -8.37
CA PHE A 205 4.78 13.25 -8.10
C PHE A 205 3.40 12.57 -8.23
N LYS A 206 2.36 13.19 -7.67
CA LYS A 206 0.99 12.62 -7.70
C LYS A 206 0.40 12.59 -9.11
N GLN A 207 0.90 13.41 -10.02
CA GLN A 207 0.53 13.36 -11.43
C GLN A 207 1.33 12.28 -12.15
N ALA A 208 2.65 12.23 -11.94
CA ALA A 208 3.52 11.17 -12.46
C ALA A 208 3.08 9.76 -12.01
N LEU A 209 2.66 9.58 -10.75
CA LEU A 209 2.14 8.30 -10.26
C LEU A 209 0.84 7.90 -10.96
N ARG A 210 -0.11 8.85 -11.12
CA ARG A 210 -1.36 8.60 -11.85
C ARG A 210 -1.11 8.29 -13.32
N GLU A 211 -0.12 8.95 -13.92
CA GLU A 211 0.31 8.68 -15.30
C GLU A 211 0.96 7.30 -15.41
N ALA A 212 1.81 6.91 -14.47
CA ALA A 212 2.43 5.58 -14.40
C ALA A 212 1.39 4.47 -14.21
N GLU A 213 0.42 4.64 -13.31
CA GLU A 213 -0.71 3.71 -13.13
C GLU A 213 -1.54 3.59 -14.41
N LYS A 214 -1.82 4.72 -15.08
CA LYS A 214 -2.57 4.74 -16.33
C LYS A 214 -1.82 4.06 -17.47
N GLN A 215 -0.51 4.27 -17.56
CA GLN A 215 0.37 3.61 -18.53
C GLN A 215 0.41 2.10 -18.28
N HIS A 216 0.62 1.68 -17.03
CA HIS A 216 0.65 0.26 -16.68
C HIS A 216 -0.69 -0.44 -16.98
N MET A 217 -1.82 0.21 -16.67
CA MET A 217 -3.14 -0.30 -17.04
C MET A 217 -3.36 -0.35 -18.55
N ALA A 218 -2.79 0.59 -19.31
CA ALA A 218 -2.83 0.56 -20.77
C ALA A 218 -2.01 -0.61 -21.34
N GLU A 219 -0.81 -0.83 -20.82
CA GLU A 219 0.06 -1.97 -21.19
C GLU A 219 -0.60 -3.31 -20.88
N LEU A 220 -1.18 -3.48 -19.69
CA LEU A 220 -1.92 -4.70 -19.31
C LEU A 220 -3.12 -4.94 -20.23
N ARG A 221 -3.86 -3.88 -20.60
CA ARG A 221 -4.97 -3.97 -21.56
C ARG A 221 -4.49 -4.36 -22.95
N GLU A 222 -3.38 -3.80 -23.41
CA GLU A 222 -2.80 -4.13 -24.71
C GLU A 222 -2.29 -5.58 -24.74
N ASN A 223 -1.56 -6.00 -23.70
CA ASN A 223 -1.07 -7.37 -23.56
C ASN A 223 -2.22 -8.37 -23.49
N SER A 224 -3.28 -8.07 -22.74
CA SER A 224 -4.50 -8.90 -22.71
C SER A 224 -5.17 -8.97 -24.09
N ARG A 225 -5.26 -7.85 -24.82
CA ARG A 225 -5.83 -7.83 -26.17
C ARG A 225 -4.99 -8.61 -27.18
N LYS A 226 -3.66 -8.60 -27.05
CA LYS A 226 -2.76 -9.42 -27.90
C LYS A 226 -2.94 -10.92 -27.64
N VAL A 227 -3.06 -11.30 -26.37
CA VAL A 227 -3.21 -12.71 -25.96
C VAL A 227 -4.59 -13.27 -26.27
N PHE A 228 -5.68 -12.52 -26.00
CA PHE A 228 -7.05 -13.03 -26.15
C PHE A 228 -7.78 -12.51 -27.40
N GLY A 229 -7.38 -11.38 -27.97
CA GLY A 229 -8.02 -10.78 -29.14
C GLY A 229 -7.60 -11.41 -30.48
N SER A 230 -6.59 -12.28 -30.48
CA SER A 230 -6.13 -12.99 -31.69
C SER A 230 -6.90 -14.28 -31.98
N ASP A 231 -7.69 -14.79 -31.04
CA ASP A 231 -8.49 -16.01 -31.21
C ASP A 231 -9.80 -15.79 -31.98
N ASP A 232 -10.40 -14.60 -31.93
CA ASP A 232 -11.66 -14.31 -32.62
C ASP A 232 -11.49 -13.95 -34.12
N VAL A 233 -10.34 -13.41 -34.50
CA VAL A 233 -10.09 -13.02 -35.92
C VAL A 233 -9.74 -14.24 -36.78
N LYS A 234 -9.08 -15.26 -36.22
CA LYS A 234 -8.72 -16.48 -36.96
C LYS A 234 -9.91 -17.42 -37.24
N LYS A 235 -11.01 -17.32 -36.48
CA LYS A 235 -12.22 -18.12 -36.72
C LYS A 235 -13.15 -17.57 -37.80
N ARG A 236 -13.08 -16.27 -38.13
CA ARG A 236 -13.94 -15.65 -39.17
C ARG A 236 -13.37 -15.72 -40.59
N GLY A 237 -12.08 -15.99 -40.76
CA GLY A 237 -11.43 -16.04 -42.09
C GLY A 237 -11.55 -17.38 -42.86
N ARG A 238 -12.01 -18.47 -42.23
CA ARG A 238 -12.03 -19.82 -42.85
C ARG A 238 -13.40 -20.30 -43.34
N GLY A 239 -14.47 -19.50 -43.19
CA GLY A 239 -15.85 -19.93 -43.51
C GLY A 239 -16.43 -19.47 -44.86
N GLN A 240 -15.80 -18.54 -45.59
CA GLN A 240 -16.38 -17.95 -46.81
C GLN A 240 -15.77 -18.48 -48.12
N ARG A 241 -15.60 -19.79 -48.25
CA ARG A 241 -15.27 -20.44 -49.53
C ARG A 241 -15.97 -21.79 -49.67
N ALA A 242 -17.30 -21.79 -49.62
CA ALA A 242 -18.11 -22.85 -50.20
C ALA A 242 -19.51 -22.28 -50.47
N ASN A 243 -20.10 -22.68 -51.60
CA ASN A 243 -21.43 -22.34 -52.10
C ASN A 243 -21.53 -21.07 -52.95
N ARG A 244 -20.99 -21.17 -54.17
CA ARG A 244 -21.56 -20.48 -55.33
C ARG A 244 -21.59 -21.42 -56.54
N SER A 245 -22.55 -22.34 -56.52
CA SER A 245 -23.06 -23.07 -57.69
C SER A 245 -24.57 -22.84 -57.72
N GLN A 246 -25.07 -22.30 -58.82
CA GLN A 246 -26.47 -22.00 -59.15
C GLN A 246 -27.35 -23.29 -59.29
N PRO A 247 -28.60 -23.28 -59.84
CA PRO A 247 -29.59 -22.22 -60.11
C PRO A 247 -31.04 -22.57 -59.68
N GLY A 248 -31.95 -21.58 -59.74
CA GLY A 248 -33.32 -21.79 -60.24
C GLY A 248 -34.45 -22.07 -59.23
N SER A 249 -35.25 -21.04 -58.91
CA SER A 249 -36.70 -21.07 -59.15
C SER A 249 -37.29 -19.67 -58.94
N ALA A 250 -38.26 -19.36 -59.79
CA ALA A 250 -38.87 -18.06 -59.97
C ALA A 250 -40.11 -17.87 -59.07
N ARG A 251 -40.51 -16.58 -58.95
CA ARG A 251 -41.84 -16.06 -58.53
C ARG A 251 -42.18 -16.27 -57.05
N ALA A 252 -42.96 -15.41 -56.39
CA ALA A 252 -43.45 -14.06 -56.61
C ALA A 252 -44.20 -13.67 -55.32
N ALA A 253 -44.23 -12.36 -55.07
CA ALA A 253 -45.35 -11.63 -54.48
C ALA A 253 -45.60 -11.62 -52.96
N LYS A 254 -45.92 -10.38 -52.55
CA LYS A 254 -46.71 -9.86 -51.41
C LYS A 254 -45.88 -9.33 -50.24
N GLU A 255 -45.79 -8.01 -50.11
CA GLU A 255 -46.74 -7.15 -49.36
C GLU A 255 -46.82 -7.60 -47.88
N LYS A 256 -46.57 -6.79 -46.85
CA LYS A 256 -47.05 -5.42 -46.61
C LYS A 256 -46.35 -4.84 -45.35
N LYS A 257 -46.10 -3.53 -45.41
CA LYS A 257 -46.35 -2.48 -44.41
C LYS A 257 -46.16 -2.74 -42.89
N VAL A 258 -45.37 -1.81 -42.32
CA VAL A 258 -45.69 -0.92 -41.18
C VAL A 258 -45.72 -1.54 -39.78
N GLY A 259 -44.92 -0.95 -38.87
CA GLY A 259 -45.10 -1.10 -37.43
C GLY A 259 -43.92 -0.55 -36.64
N ARG A 260 -44.03 0.72 -36.23
CA ARG A 260 -43.12 1.40 -35.30
C ARG A 260 -43.62 1.19 -33.87
N ASN A 261 -42.71 1.28 -32.90
CA ASN A 261 -42.86 1.38 -31.42
C ASN A 261 -42.76 0.03 -30.68
N LEU A 262 -41.77 -0.21 -29.82
CA LEU A 262 -41.34 0.39 -28.52
C LEU A 262 -42.02 -0.30 -27.32
N TYR A 263 -41.17 -0.77 -26.38
CA TYR A 263 -41.42 -1.38 -25.06
C TYR A 263 -42.05 -2.79 -25.09
N ASP A 264 -41.73 -3.78 -24.25
CA ASP A 264 -40.91 -3.94 -23.05
C ASP A 264 -40.76 -5.47 -22.78
N GLY A 265 -39.80 -5.87 -21.94
CA GLY A 265 -39.99 -6.93 -20.93
C GLY A 265 -39.95 -8.43 -21.29
N THR A 266 -38.95 -9.11 -20.69
CA THR A 266 -38.98 -10.50 -20.12
C THR A 266 -39.20 -11.68 -21.07
N SER A 267 -38.66 -12.89 -20.93
CA SER A 267 -37.74 -13.67 -20.08
C SER A 267 -37.23 -14.78 -21.05
N ASP A 268 -36.13 -15.52 -20.88
CA ASP A 268 -35.98 -16.60 -19.90
C ASP A 268 -34.72 -17.41 -20.24
N SER A 269 -33.96 -17.74 -19.19
CA SER A 269 -33.38 -19.06 -18.96
C SER A 269 -32.19 -19.62 -19.79
N LYS A 270 -31.21 -20.12 -19.01
CA LYS A 270 -30.30 -21.26 -19.27
C LYS A 270 -29.12 -21.05 -20.25
N SER A 271 -27.91 -20.99 -19.72
CA SER A 271 -27.20 -22.20 -19.30
C SER A 271 -25.79 -21.91 -18.78
N ASN A 272 -25.51 -22.53 -17.65
CA ASN A 272 -24.26 -22.55 -16.93
C ASN A 272 -23.28 -23.52 -17.64
N LYS A 273 -22.14 -23.04 -18.15
CA LYS A 273 -21.01 -23.91 -18.56
C LYS A 273 -19.67 -23.25 -18.23
N GLN A 274 -19.08 -23.69 -17.12
CA GLN A 274 -17.65 -23.54 -16.82
C GLN A 274 -16.80 -24.17 -17.94
N PRO A 275 -15.68 -23.55 -18.35
CA PRO A 275 -14.67 -24.24 -19.15
C PRO A 275 -13.82 -25.18 -18.28
N LYS A 276 -13.80 -26.46 -18.64
CA LYS A 276 -12.95 -27.52 -18.09
C LYS A 276 -11.51 -27.37 -18.59
N GLY A 277 -10.52 -27.51 -17.71
CA GLY A 277 -9.12 -27.65 -18.11
C GLY A 277 -8.10 -27.62 -16.97
N ALA A 278 -8.15 -28.57 -16.04
CA ALA A 278 -6.99 -28.90 -15.21
C ALA A 278 -6.25 -30.10 -15.84
N PRO A 279 -4.90 -30.13 -15.85
CA PRO A 279 -4.15 -31.26 -16.40
C PRO A 279 -4.27 -32.51 -15.51
N LYS A 280 -4.43 -33.65 -16.16
CA LYS A 280 -4.60 -34.99 -15.56
C LYS A 280 -3.29 -35.48 -14.95
N ILE A 281 -3.29 -35.77 -13.65
CA ILE A 281 -2.33 -36.67 -13.00
C ILE A 281 -2.83 -38.10 -13.27
N ALA A 282 -1.99 -38.93 -13.89
CA ALA A 282 -2.29 -40.34 -14.13
C ALA A 282 -1.95 -41.17 -12.87
N PRO A 283 -2.78 -42.14 -12.46
CA PRO A 283 -2.46 -43.09 -11.39
C PRO A 283 -1.78 -44.34 -11.96
N LYS A 284 -0.72 -44.82 -11.31
CA LYS A 284 -0.24 -46.20 -11.40
C LYS A 284 0.01 -46.72 -9.98
N THR A 285 -0.99 -47.38 -9.39
CA THR A 285 -1.09 -48.84 -9.20
C THR A 285 -0.19 -49.38 -8.08
N ASN A 286 -0.83 -49.69 -6.94
CA ASN A 286 -0.36 -50.65 -5.96
C ASN A 286 -0.30 -52.06 -6.56
N THR A 287 0.75 -52.81 -6.25
CA THR A 287 0.71 -54.27 -6.17
C THR A 287 1.37 -54.69 -4.87
N SER A 288 0.60 -55.44 -4.08
CA SER A 288 0.98 -56.11 -2.83
C SER A 288 1.84 -57.35 -3.09
N ASN A 289 2.73 -57.65 -2.14
CA ASN A 289 3.25 -58.96 -1.66
C ASN A 289 4.66 -58.70 -1.09
N GLY A 290 5.03 -58.92 0.18
CA GLY A 290 4.61 -59.86 1.21
C GLY A 290 5.84 -60.71 1.62
N LYS A 291 6.39 -60.52 2.84
CA LYS A 291 7.17 -61.48 3.69
C LYS A 291 7.88 -60.71 4.82
N LYS A 292 7.48 -60.92 6.09
CA LYS A 292 8.08 -61.83 7.10
C LYS A 292 9.43 -61.35 7.65
N GLY A 293 9.49 -61.18 8.97
CA GLY A 293 10.76 -61.13 9.71
C GLY A 293 10.63 -60.52 11.11
N ASP A 294 10.14 -61.32 12.06
CA ASP A 294 10.24 -61.07 13.50
C ASP A 294 11.69 -60.83 13.94
N SER A 295 11.90 -60.02 14.99
CA SER A 295 12.38 -60.50 16.30
C SER A 295 13.20 -59.45 17.06
N LYS A 296 12.72 -59.19 18.28
CA LYS A 296 13.41 -58.75 19.51
C LYS A 296 14.02 -57.35 19.56
#